data_AF-A0A535SIV2-F1
#
_entry.id   AF-A0A535SIV2-F1
#
_cell.length_a   1.000
_cell.length_b   1.000
_cell.length_c   1.000
_cell.angle_alpha   90.00
_cell.angle_beta   90.00
_cell.angle_gamma   90.00
#
_symmetry.space_group_name_H-M   'P 1'
#
loop_
_entity.id
_entity.type
_entity.pdbx_description
1 polymer ?
#
loop_
_entity_poly.entity_id
_entity_poly.type
_entity_poly.pdbx_seq_one_letter_code
_entity_poly.pdbx_strand_id
1 'polypeptide(L)'
;ARAKVASNWLLSEVVRLLKANAITVQSCPLSPASLANLLDLLDKGRINGTQAKEVLDEAFATGELPATIVEKRGLKPPISDQGELNRIIEGVITTNPKSANDYRAGKTNALQYLVGQVMKQTRGQAKAEIVQKLLKAQLDEDPST
;
A
#
# COMPACT_ATOMS: atom_id res chain seq x y z
N ALA A 1 12.15 -9.62 19.94
CA ALA A 1 11.13 -9.38 18.89
C ALA A 1 11.76 -9.01 17.55
N ARG A 2 12.55 -7.93 17.46
CA ARG A 2 13.13 -7.44 16.19
C ARG A 2 14.05 -8.45 15.48
N ALA A 3 14.85 -9.23 16.20
CA ALA A 3 15.69 -10.28 15.60
C ALA A 3 14.89 -11.33 14.81
N LYS A 4 13.70 -11.73 15.32
CA LYS A 4 12.81 -12.67 14.63
C LYS A 4 12.25 -12.06 13.34
N VAL A 5 11.82 -10.80 13.40
CA VAL A 5 11.30 -10.08 12.22
C VAL A 5 12.39 -9.92 11.17
N ALA A 6 13.59 -9.49 11.56
CA ALA A 6 14.73 -9.37 10.65
C ALA A 6 15.10 -10.72 10.01
N SER A 7 15.14 -11.80 10.79
CA SER A 7 15.36 -13.16 10.28
C SER A 7 14.30 -13.57 9.26
N ASN A 8 13.02 -13.29 9.54
CA ASN A 8 11.94 -13.60 8.61
C ASN A 8 12.12 -12.84 7.29
N TRP A 9 12.33 -11.52 7.34
CA TRP A 9 12.53 -10.70 6.14
C TRP A 9 13.76 -11.11 5.33
N LEU A 10 14.85 -11.48 6.00
CA LEU A 10 16.05 -11.99 5.35
C LEU A 10 15.74 -13.31 4.61
N LEU A 11 15.17 -14.28 5.33
CA LEU A 11 14.91 -15.63 4.78
C LEU A 11 13.78 -15.65 3.75
N SER A 12 12.87 -14.68 3.77
CA SER A 12 11.78 -14.58 2.79
C SER A 12 12.15 -13.64 1.64
N GLU A 13 12.21 -12.34 1.89
CA GLU A 13 12.23 -11.32 0.83
C GLU A 13 13.64 -11.11 0.27
N VAL A 14 14.66 -11.05 1.13
CA VAL A 14 16.05 -10.89 0.65
C VAL A 14 16.48 -12.14 -0.12
N VAL A 15 16.23 -13.35 0.41
CA VAL A 15 16.52 -14.60 -0.30
C VAL A 15 15.74 -14.70 -1.62
N ARG A 16 14.48 -14.23 -1.67
CA ARG A 16 13.70 -14.14 -2.93
C ARG A 16 14.42 -13.27 -3.95
N LEU A 17 14.91 -12.10 -3.57
CA LEU A 17 15.62 -11.17 -4.45
C LEU A 17 16.96 -11.73 -4.93
N LEU A 18 17.74 -12.35 -4.04
CA LEU A 18 19.00 -13.01 -4.39
C LEU A 18 18.78 -14.10 -5.45
N LYS A 19 17.77 -14.97 -5.24
CA LYS A 19 17.39 -16.02 -6.19
C LYS A 19 16.90 -15.44 -7.53
N ALA A 20 16.05 -14.41 -7.49
CA ALA A 20 15.50 -13.79 -8.69
C ALA A 20 16.59 -13.15 -9.57
N ASN A 21 17.68 -12.66 -8.96
CA ASN A 21 18.81 -12.06 -9.66
C ASN A 21 19.98 -13.02 -9.88
N ALA A 22 19.85 -14.30 -9.48
CA ALA A 22 20.89 -15.32 -9.55
C ALA A 22 22.23 -14.90 -8.91
N ILE A 23 22.18 -14.15 -7.81
CA ILE A 23 23.38 -13.71 -7.06
C ILE A 23 23.43 -14.31 -5.66
N THR A 24 24.63 -14.39 -5.09
CA THR A 24 24.83 -14.87 -3.72
C THR A 24 24.72 -13.72 -2.71
N VAL A 25 24.60 -14.07 -1.43
CA VAL A 25 24.52 -13.09 -0.33
C VAL A 25 25.77 -12.20 -0.25
N GLN A 26 26.94 -12.69 -0.68
CA GLN A 26 28.18 -11.91 -0.72
C GLN A 26 28.15 -10.78 -1.75
N SER A 27 27.36 -10.95 -2.82
CA SER A 27 27.14 -9.93 -3.86
C SER A 27 25.86 -9.13 -3.62
N CYS A 28 25.26 -9.24 -2.44
CA CYS A 28 24.02 -8.56 -2.10
C CYS A 28 24.23 -7.04 -2.05
N PRO A 29 23.49 -6.24 -2.84
CA PRO A 29 23.60 -4.79 -2.82
C PRO A 29 22.98 -4.16 -1.55
N LEU A 30 22.13 -4.91 -0.84
CA LEU A 30 21.55 -4.46 0.42
C LEU A 30 22.53 -4.61 1.57
N SER A 31 22.80 -3.50 2.26
CA SER A 31 23.54 -3.51 3.53
C SER A 31 22.64 -3.94 4.71
N PRO A 32 23.21 -4.43 5.83
CA PRO A 32 22.45 -4.65 7.06
C PRO A 32 21.73 -3.38 7.56
N ALA A 33 22.34 -2.21 7.35
CA ALA A 33 21.75 -0.92 7.68
C ALA A 33 20.51 -0.61 6.83
N SER A 34 20.51 -1.00 5.55
CA SER A 34 19.33 -0.86 4.67
C SER A 34 18.16 -1.67 5.19
N LEU A 35 18.39 -2.94 5.57
CA LEU A 35 17.32 -3.78 6.12
C LEU A 35 16.81 -3.23 7.47
N ALA A 36 17.72 -2.79 8.36
CA ALA A 36 17.32 -2.16 9.62
C ALA A 36 16.47 -0.90 9.40
N ASN A 37 16.85 -0.06 8.43
CA ASN A 37 16.12 1.16 8.07
C ASN A 37 14.70 0.84 7.55
N LEU A 38 14.55 -0.19 6.72
CA LEU A 38 13.23 -0.64 6.27
C LEU A 38 12.34 -1.07 7.43
N LEU A 39 12.90 -1.84 8.38
CA LEU A 39 12.17 -2.30 9.56
C LEU A 39 11.80 -1.14 10.49
N ASP A 40 12.64 -0.13 10.63
CA ASP A 40 12.31 1.08 11.38
C ASP A 40 11.11 1.83 10.76
N LEU A 41 11.01 1.87 9.43
CA LEU A 41 9.88 2.51 8.74
C LEU A 41 8.58 1.74 8.97
N LEU A 42 8.64 0.41 8.98
CA LEU A 42 7.51 -0.46 9.32
C LEU A 42 7.07 -0.27 10.77
N ASP A 43 8.02 -0.33 11.72
CA ASP A 43 7.73 -0.21 13.15
C ASP A 43 7.16 1.18 13.50
N LYS A 44 7.59 2.23 12.80
CA LYS A 44 7.05 3.60 12.94
C LYS A 44 5.73 3.80 12.18
N GLY A 45 5.22 2.78 11.49
CA GLY A 45 3.99 2.87 10.69
C GLY A 45 4.10 3.84 9.50
N ARG A 46 5.32 4.21 9.09
CA ARG A 46 5.56 5.13 7.95
C ARG A 46 5.17 4.49 6.63
N ILE A 47 5.27 3.16 6.58
CA ILE A 47 4.87 2.32 5.45
C ILE A 47 4.17 1.06 5.98
N ASN A 48 3.38 0.41 5.13
CA ASN A 48 2.82 -0.91 5.40
C ASN A 48 3.68 -2.04 4.80
N GLY A 49 3.31 -3.29 5.10
CA GLY A 49 4.04 -4.47 4.62
C GLY A 49 4.15 -4.59 3.10
N THR A 50 3.12 -4.18 2.35
CA THR A 50 3.14 -4.18 0.88
C THR A 50 4.12 -3.15 0.35
N GLN A 51 4.02 -1.92 0.83
CA GLN A 51 4.94 -0.82 0.49
C GLN A 51 6.38 -1.16 0.85
N ALA A 52 6.62 -1.83 1.98
CA ALA A 52 7.96 -2.24 2.38
C ALA A 52 8.60 -3.24 1.41
N LYS A 53 7.81 -4.13 0.78
CA LYS A 53 8.33 -5.03 -0.26
C LYS A 53 8.74 -4.25 -1.51
N GLU A 54 7.90 -3.31 -1.96
CA GLU A 54 8.22 -2.45 -3.11
C GLU A 54 9.47 -1.60 -2.87
N VAL A 55 9.60 -1.05 -1.66
CA VAL A 55 10.77 -0.27 -1.25
C VAL A 55 12.02 -1.15 -1.18
N LEU A 56 11.90 -2.37 -0.66
CA LEU A 56 13.01 -3.33 -0.60
C LEU A 56 13.50 -3.73 -2.00
N ASP A 57 12.57 -3.98 -2.92
CA ASP A 57 12.89 -4.31 -4.32
C ASP A 57 13.65 -3.17 -4.99
N GLU A 58 13.24 -1.91 -4.79
CA GLU A 58 13.97 -0.75 -5.32
C GLU A 58 15.31 -0.51 -4.62
N ALA A 59 15.38 -0.66 -3.29
CA ALA A 59 16.62 -0.55 -2.55
C ALA A 59 17.65 -1.58 -3.01
N PHE A 60 17.19 -2.79 -3.35
CA PHE A 60 18.04 -3.84 -3.91
C PHE A 60 18.54 -3.47 -5.30
N ALA A 61 17.68 -2.90 -6.16
CA ALA A 61 18.05 -2.52 -7.52
C ALA A 61 19.00 -1.30 -7.58
N THR A 62 18.82 -0.33 -6.68
CA THR A 62 19.50 0.96 -6.73
C THR A 62 20.64 1.11 -5.73
N GLY A 63 20.64 0.30 -4.66
CA GLY A 63 21.52 0.48 -3.50
C GLY A 63 21.13 1.66 -2.60
N GLU A 64 20.02 2.35 -2.90
CA GLU A 64 19.55 3.46 -2.07
C GLU A 64 18.99 3.00 -0.72
N LEU A 65 18.98 3.92 0.24
CA LEU A 65 18.36 3.68 1.54
C LEU A 65 16.82 3.64 1.41
N PRO A 66 16.13 2.70 2.09
CA PRO A 66 14.68 2.62 2.08
C PRO A 66 13.95 3.92 2.44
N ALA A 67 14.46 4.69 3.40
CA ALA A 67 13.89 5.98 3.77
C ALA A 67 13.90 6.98 2.61
N THR A 68 15.01 7.06 1.86
CA THR A 68 15.12 7.91 0.67
C THR A 68 14.12 7.52 -0.41
N ILE A 69 13.93 6.22 -0.62
CA ILE A 69 12.95 5.69 -1.60
C ILE A 69 11.53 6.04 -1.16
N VAL A 70 11.21 5.89 0.13
CA VAL A 70 9.90 6.26 0.69
C VAL A 70 9.59 7.74 0.45
N GLU A 71 10.57 8.62 0.67
CA GLU A 71 10.45 10.05 0.42
C GLU A 71 10.27 10.36 -1.08
N LYS A 72 11.14 9.81 -1.93
CA LYS A 72 11.07 9.99 -3.40
C LYS A 72 9.75 9.52 -3.99
N ARG A 73 9.23 8.38 -3.52
CA ARG A 73 7.94 7.85 -3.96
C ARG A 73 6.75 8.57 -3.32
N GLY A 74 6.96 9.39 -2.28
CA GLY A 74 5.89 9.99 -1.51
C GLY A 74 4.97 8.94 -0.88
N LEU A 75 5.55 7.84 -0.38
CA LEU A 75 4.81 6.83 0.37
C LEU A 75 4.46 7.41 1.75
N LYS A 76 3.18 7.37 2.09
CA LYS A 76 2.65 7.87 3.36
C LYS A 76 2.17 6.70 4.24
N PRO A 77 2.07 6.93 5.56
CA PRO A 77 1.46 5.99 6.49
C PRO A 77 0.09 5.49 6.02
N PRO A 78 -0.38 4.33 6.52
CA PRO A 78 -1.77 3.94 6.36
C PRO A 78 -2.72 5.05 6.81
N ILE A 79 -3.78 5.31 6.05
CA ILE A 79 -4.80 6.29 6.43
C ILE A 79 -5.59 5.69 7.59
N SER A 80 -5.36 6.20 8.80
CA SER A 80 -6.12 5.84 10.00
C SER A 80 -7.27 6.80 10.27
N ASP A 81 -7.26 7.99 9.67
CA ASP A 81 -8.31 8.99 9.82
C ASP A 81 -9.47 8.69 8.87
N GLN A 82 -10.64 8.41 9.44
CA GLN A 82 -11.85 8.15 8.65
C GLN A 82 -12.30 9.38 7.85
N GLY A 83 -12.04 10.59 8.33
CA GLY A 83 -12.40 11.82 7.64
C GLY A 83 -11.60 12.03 6.36
N GLU A 84 -10.29 11.79 6.39
CA GLU A 84 -9.44 11.79 5.19
C GLU A 84 -9.90 10.72 4.19
N LEU A 85 -10.18 9.50 4.67
CA LEU A 85 -10.64 8.42 3.81
C LEU A 85 -11.99 8.72 3.15
N ASN A 86 -12.94 9.30 3.90
CA ASN A 86 -14.24 9.70 3.38
C ASN A 86 -14.13 10.77 2.27
N ARG A 87 -13.25 11.77 2.44
CA ARG A 87 -13.01 12.78 1.38
C ARG A 87 -12.45 12.16 0.10
N ILE A 88 -11.57 11.18 0.22
CA ILE A 88 -11.02 10.45 -0.93
C ILE A 88 -12.12 9.64 -1.62
N ILE A 89 -12.96 8.94 -0.85
CA ILE A 89 -14.09 8.17 -1.38
C ILE A 89 -15.05 9.09 -2.13
N GLU A 90 -15.44 10.22 -1.53
CA GLU A 90 -16.30 11.22 -2.16
C GLU A 90 -15.70 11.69 -3.49
N GLY A 91 -14.41 12.06 -3.50
CA GLY A 91 -13.71 12.45 -4.73
C GLY A 91 -13.69 11.34 -5.79
N VAL A 92 -13.53 10.07 -5.41
CA VAL A 92 -13.61 8.93 -6.33
C VAL A 92 -15.02 8.77 -6.89
N ILE A 93 -16.07 8.91 -6.08
CA ILE A 93 -17.47 8.84 -6.53
C ILE A 93 -17.75 9.97 -7.53
N THR A 94 -17.38 11.21 -7.20
CA THR A 94 -17.57 12.38 -8.07
C THR A 94 -16.83 12.26 -9.40
N THR A 95 -15.63 11.67 -9.41
CA THR A 95 -14.84 11.47 -10.64
C THR A 95 -15.27 10.24 -11.45
N ASN A 96 -16.07 9.34 -10.87
CA ASN A 96 -16.54 8.11 -11.51
C ASN A 96 -18.07 7.95 -11.45
N PRO A 97 -18.86 8.94 -11.93
CA PRO A 97 -20.31 8.95 -11.76
C PRO A 97 -21.00 7.77 -12.45
N LYS A 98 -20.45 7.30 -13.57
CA LYS A 98 -20.97 6.12 -14.28
C LYS A 98 -20.93 4.86 -13.43
N SER A 99 -19.82 4.63 -12.74
CA SER A 99 -19.66 3.45 -11.87
C SER A 99 -20.54 3.55 -10.63
N ALA A 100 -20.73 4.75 -10.07
CA ALA A 100 -21.67 4.97 -8.98
C ALA A 100 -23.11 4.64 -9.40
N ASN A 101 -23.54 5.10 -10.58
CA ASN A 101 -24.87 4.81 -11.13
C ASN A 101 -25.04 3.33 -11.49
N ASP A 102 -24.02 2.69 -12.06
CA ASP A 102 -24.04 1.25 -12.36
C ASP A 102 -24.22 0.43 -11.07
N TYR A 103 -23.57 0.80 -9.98
CA TYR A 103 -23.75 0.16 -8.68
C TYR A 103 -25.19 0.32 -8.18
N ARG A 104 -25.74 1.54 -8.21
CA ARG A 104 -27.13 1.84 -7.83
C ARG A 104 -28.15 1.09 -8.69
N ALA A 105 -27.83 0.81 -9.95
CA ALA A 105 -28.63 -0.04 -10.83
C ALA A 105 -28.49 -1.55 -10.55
N GLY A 106 -27.79 -1.94 -9.48
CA GLY A 106 -27.62 -3.33 -9.04
C GLY A 106 -26.38 -4.04 -9.59
N LYS A 107 -25.51 -3.35 -10.35
CA LYS A 107 -24.28 -3.97 -10.86
C LYS A 107 -23.18 -3.94 -9.79
N THR A 108 -23.13 -5.00 -8.99
CA THR A 108 -22.16 -5.16 -7.88
C THR A 108 -20.69 -5.07 -8.32
N ASN A 109 -20.36 -5.42 -9.56
CA ASN A 109 -19.00 -5.28 -10.11
C ASN A 109 -18.51 -3.82 -10.14
N ALA A 110 -19.42 -2.84 -10.25
CA ALA A 110 -19.07 -1.44 -10.23
C ALA A 110 -18.53 -0.98 -8.86
N LEU A 111 -18.99 -1.62 -7.77
CA LEU A 111 -18.44 -1.39 -6.43
C LEU A 111 -16.97 -1.81 -6.35
N GLN A 112 -16.63 -2.99 -6.90
CA GLN A 112 -15.25 -3.49 -6.90
C GLN A 112 -14.30 -2.58 -7.69
N TYR A 113 -14.77 -2.03 -8.81
CA TYR A 113 -14.03 -1.03 -9.58
C TYR A 113 -13.75 0.24 -8.75
N LEU A 114 -14.77 0.79 -8.10
CA LEU A 114 -14.63 1.98 -7.26
C LEU A 114 -13.69 1.75 -6.06
N VAL A 115 -13.77 0.58 -5.41
CA VAL A 115 -12.81 0.16 -4.38
C VAL A 115 -11.39 0.18 -4.95
N GLY A 116 -11.18 -0.36 -6.16
CA GLY A 116 -9.89 -0.31 -6.85
C GLY A 116 -9.38 1.11 -7.09
N GLN A 117 -10.26 2.04 -7.47
CA GLN A 117 -9.89 3.45 -7.66
C GLN A 117 -9.48 4.13 -6.34
N VAL A 118 -10.23 3.91 -5.25
CA VAL A 118 -9.85 4.43 -3.91
C VAL A 118 -8.52 3.83 -3.47
N MET A 119 -8.34 2.52 -3.63
CA MET A 119 -7.08 1.85 -3.30
C MET A 119 -5.90 2.41 -4.10
N LYS A 120 -6.12 2.77 -5.37
CA LYS A 120 -5.12 3.43 -6.22
C LYS A 120 -4.80 4.85 -5.74
N GLN A 121 -5.81 5.67 -5.44
CA GLN A 121 -5.61 7.03 -4.94
C GLN A 121 -4.91 7.06 -3.59
N THR A 122 -5.30 6.16 -2.69
CA THR A 122 -4.64 5.98 -1.38
C THR A 122 -3.30 5.25 -1.48
N ARG A 123 -2.89 4.78 -2.68
CA ARG A 123 -1.67 3.97 -2.88
C ARG A 123 -1.56 2.80 -1.89
N GLY A 124 -2.68 2.12 -1.67
CA GLY A 124 -2.80 1.00 -0.75
C GLY A 124 -2.65 1.35 0.74
N GLN A 125 -2.77 2.63 1.10
CA GLN A 125 -2.69 3.08 2.51
C GLN A 125 -3.97 2.79 3.29
N ALA A 126 -5.11 2.62 2.61
CA ALA A 126 -6.35 2.20 3.23
C ALA A 126 -6.51 0.67 3.16
N LYS A 127 -7.26 0.08 4.11
CA LYS A 127 -7.63 -1.33 4.05
C LYS A 127 -8.84 -1.50 3.12
N ALA A 128 -8.75 -2.42 2.17
CA ALA A 128 -9.81 -2.67 1.18
C ALA A 128 -11.18 -2.95 1.81
N GLU A 129 -11.22 -3.70 2.92
CA GLU A 129 -12.45 -3.99 3.66
C GLU A 129 -13.12 -2.72 4.21
N ILE A 130 -12.33 -1.80 4.76
CA ILE A 130 -12.81 -0.53 5.31
C ILE A 130 -13.30 0.36 4.17
N VAL A 131 -12.51 0.46 3.10
CA VAL A 131 -12.88 1.21 1.88
C VAL A 131 -14.21 0.71 1.33
N GLN A 132 -14.36 -0.60 1.16
CA GLN A 132 -15.58 -1.19 0.63
C GLN A 132 -16.79 -0.90 1.52
N LYS A 133 -16.63 -0.99 2.85
CA LYS A 133 -17.70 -0.70 3.80
C LYS A 133 -18.15 0.77 3.72
N LEU A 134 -17.20 1.71 3.74
CA LEU A 134 -17.48 3.15 3.69
C LEU A 134 -18.06 3.57 2.34
N LEU A 135 -17.49 3.07 1.24
CA LEU A 135 -17.93 3.38 -0.11
C LEU A 135 -19.34 2.84 -0.38
N LYS A 136 -19.66 1.64 0.14
CA LYS A 136 -21.03 1.13 0.12
C LYS A 136 -21.97 2.01 0.93
N ALA A 137 -21.61 2.35 2.17
CA ALA A 137 -22.45 3.21 3.02
C ALA A 137 -22.78 4.54 2.33
N GLN A 138 -21.79 5.20 1.73
CA GLN A 138 -21.98 6.48 1.05
C GLN A 138 -22.80 6.38 -0.25
N LEU A 139 -22.71 5.27 -0.99
CA LEU A 139 -23.52 5.04 -2.18
C LEU A 139 -24.98 4.67 -1.85
N ASP A 140 -25.19 3.99 -0.73
CA ASP A 140 -26.50 3.57 -0.22
C ASP A 140 -27.23 4.72 0.52
N GLU A 141 -26.50 5.64 1.18
CA GLU A 141 -27.03 6.84 1.87
C GLU A 141 -27.33 8.02 0.96
N ASP A 142 -27.04 7.94 -0.34
CA ASP A 142 -27.36 8.99 -1.32
C ASP A 142 -28.57 8.59 -2.18
N PRO A 143 -29.81 8.67 -1.66
CA PRO A 143 -31.02 8.65 -2.45
C PRO A 143 -31.43 10.09 -2.73
N SER A 144 -30.65 10.83 -3.54
CA SER A 144 -31.06 12.13 -4.11
C SER A 144 -31.51 13.21 -3.10
N THR A 145 -30.63 14.19 -2.86
CA THR A 145 -31.13 15.57 -2.73
C THR A 145 -31.20 16.19 -4.12
#